data_AF-A0A7K9RU92-F1
#
_entry.id   AF-A0A7K9RU92-F1
#
_cell.length_a   1.000
_cell.length_b   1.000
_cell.length_c   1.000
_cell.angle_alpha   90.00
_cell.angle_beta   90.00
_cell.angle_gamma   90.00
#
_symmetry.space_group_name_H-M   'P 1'
#
loop_
_entity.id
_entity.type
_entity.pdbx_description
1 polymer ?
#
loop_
_entity_poly.entity_id
_entity_poly.type
_entity_poly.pdbx_seq_one_letter_code
_entity_poly.pdbx_strand_id
1 'polypeptide(L)'
;QQLLSKCPWKEYKSDSGKPYYYNSQTKESRWAKPKELEDLEGSSSFLSCGPSTPFFPEGLSTLLFPRVFQPFFPRVFQPFISRAFNPFILRVLHPLSPRAFQLFILRLLEPSLGSFQPYFLRAFEPFSCDPSSSSSLRVLQTLFPRVPSNLPSAAAKKEDEDAQPVKKTYTWNTKEEAKQAFKELLKEKRVPSNASWEQAMKMIINDPRYSALAKLSEKKQAFNAYKVQTEKEEKEEARSKYKEAKESFQRFLENHEKMTSTTRYKKAEQMFGEMEVWNAISERDRLEIYEDVLFFLSKKEKEQAKQLRKRNWEALKNILDNMANVTYCTTWSEAQQYLMDNPTFAEDEELQNMDKEDALICFEEHIRALEKEEEEEKQKSLLRERRRQRKNRESFQLFLDELHEHGQLHSMSSWMELYPAISSDIRFTSMLGQPGSTALDLFKFYVEDLKARYHDEKKIIKDILKDKGFVVEVNTSFEDFVTVISSTKRATTLDAGNIKLAFNSLLEKAEAREREREKEEARKMKRKESAFKSMLKQATPPIELDAVWEDIRDRFVKEPAFEDITLESERKRIFKDFLHVLE
;
A
#
# COMPACT_ATOMS: atom_id res chain seq x y z
N GLN A 1 45.46 -15.93 -5.88
CA GLN A 1 44.03 -16.12 -6.23
C GLN A 1 43.27 -17.15 -5.37
N GLN A 2 43.90 -18.22 -4.82
CA GLN A 2 43.16 -19.25 -4.05
C GLN A 2 42.59 -18.83 -2.66
N LEU A 3 42.93 -17.65 -2.13
CA LEU A 3 42.45 -17.18 -0.82
C LEU A 3 41.09 -16.46 -0.90
N LEU A 4 40.86 -15.65 -1.95
CA LEU A 4 39.62 -14.90 -2.13
C LEU A 4 38.39 -15.80 -2.37
N SER A 5 38.58 -16.98 -2.95
CA SER A 5 37.48 -17.95 -3.17
C SER A 5 36.96 -18.60 -1.89
N LYS A 6 37.66 -18.47 -0.75
CA LYS A 6 37.22 -18.93 0.57
C LYS A 6 36.61 -17.82 1.43
N CYS A 7 36.58 -16.56 0.97
CA CYS A 7 35.91 -15.48 1.70
C CYS A 7 34.38 -15.62 1.56
N PRO A 8 33.60 -15.60 2.66
CA PRO A 8 32.14 -15.70 2.58
C PRO A 8 31.48 -14.41 2.08
N TRP A 9 32.20 -13.28 2.10
CA TRP A 9 31.74 -11.97 1.65
C TRP A 9 31.94 -11.76 0.15
N LYS A 10 30.94 -11.20 -0.51
CA LYS A 10 30.98 -10.80 -1.92
C LYS A 10 30.45 -9.38 -2.09
N GLU A 11 31.07 -8.60 -2.98
CA GLU A 11 30.61 -7.27 -3.35
C GLU A 11 29.55 -7.35 -4.46
N TYR A 12 28.49 -6.56 -4.30
CA TYR A 12 27.40 -6.39 -5.25
C TYR A 12 27.10 -4.89 -5.41
N LYS A 13 26.37 -4.50 -6.45
CA LYS A 13 25.92 -3.11 -6.66
C LYS A 13 24.41 -3.04 -6.57
N SER A 14 23.91 -2.06 -5.82
CA SER A 14 22.48 -1.71 -5.78
C SER A 14 22.04 -1.02 -7.07
N ASP A 15 20.73 -0.90 -7.27
CA ASP A 15 20.12 -0.18 -8.42
C ASP A 15 20.57 1.29 -8.51
N SER A 16 21.01 1.86 -7.37
CA SER A 16 21.60 3.21 -7.28
C SER A 16 23.09 3.28 -7.64
N GLY A 17 23.68 2.17 -8.10
CA GLY A 17 25.11 2.03 -8.41
C GLY A 17 26.03 1.90 -7.18
N LYS A 18 25.51 2.11 -5.95
CA LYS A 18 26.30 2.02 -4.72
C LYS A 18 26.68 0.57 -4.41
N PRO A 19 27.95 0.27 -4.06
CA PRO A 19 28.39 -1.06 -3.67
C PRO A 19 27.84 -1.43 -2.28
N TYR A 20 27.53 -2.71 -2.09
CA TYR A 20 27.21 -3.32 -0.82
C TYR A 20 27.81 -4.72 -0.74
N TYR A 21 28.03 -5.20 0.48
CA TYR A 21 28.70 -6.47 0.75
C TYR A 21 27.70 -7.46 1.34
N TYR A 22 27.63 -8.66 0.78
CA TYR A 22 26.72 -9.71 1.19
C TYR A 22 27.49 -10.95 1.65
N ASN A 23 27.12 -11.48 2.80
CA ASN A 23 27.69 -12.71 3.36
C ASN A 23 26.86 -13.91 2.91
N SER A 24 27.49 -14.77 2.11
CA SER A 24 26.86 -15.99 1.58
C SER A 24 26.48 -17.02 2.64
N GLN A 25 27.15 -17.00 3.81
CA GLN A 25 26.91 -17.91 4.94
C GLN A 25 25.86 -17.36 5.91
N THR A 26 26.04 -16.13 6.42
CA THR A 26 25.12 -15.54 7.43
C THR A 26 23.89 -14.86 6.82
N LYS A 27 23.84 -14.71 5.49
CA LYS A 27 22.79 -13.99 4.74
C LYS A 27 22.68 -12.49 5.05
N GLU A 28 23.62 -11.93 5.82
CA GLU A 28 23.69 -10.50 6.11
C GLU A 28 24.12 -9.68 4.89
N SER A 29 23.55 -8.48 4.74
CA SER A 29 24.04 -7.42 3.86
C SER A 29 24.50 -6.21 4.66
N ARG A 30 25.60 -5.56 4.24
CA ARG A 30 26.13 -4.34 4.86
C ARG A 30 26.72 -3.38 3.83
N TRP A 31 26.59 -2.09 4.09
CA TRP A 31 27.09 -1.02 3.21
C TRP A 31 28.57 -0.69 3.44
N ALA A 32 29.13 -1.02 4.60
CA ALA A 32 30.55 -0.85 4.91
C ALA A 32 31.34 -2.12 4.55
N LYS A 33 32.57 -1.95 4.04
CA LYS A 33 33.43 -3.09 3.66
C LYS A 33 33.78 -3.94 4.90
N PRO A 34 33.57 -5.27 4.88
CA PRO A 34 33.97 -6.15 5.98
C PRO A 34 35.50 -6.16 6.10
N LYS A 35 36.02 -6.11 7.34
CA LYS A 35 37.47 -6.17 7.59
C LYS A 35 38.09 -7.46 7.08
N GLU A 36 37.35 -8.56 7.17
CA GLU A 36 37.77 -9.88 6.70
C GLU A 36 37.98 -9.94 5.17
N LEU A 37 37.33 -9.05 4.42
CA LEU A 37 37.53 -8.88 2.98
C LEU A 37 38.72 -7.94 2.69
N GLU A 38 38.84 -6.87 3.48
CA GLU A 38 39.92 -5.87 3.41
C GLU A 38 41.30 -6.48 3.71
N ASP A 39 41.42 -7.28 4.78
CA ASP A 39 42.66 -7.96 5.17
C ASP A 39 43.14 -8.97 4.10
N LEU A 40 42.20 -9.62 3.39
CA LEU A 40 42.49 -10.57 2.31
C LEU A 40 42.92 -9.89 1.01
N GLU A 41 42.32 -8.75 0.66
CA GLU A 41 42.76 -7.92 -0.46
C GLU A 41 44.16 -7.33 -0.19
N GLY A 42 44.37 -6.77 1.02
CA GLY A 42 45.66 -6.26 1.46
C GLY A 42 46.76 -7.32 1.38
N SER A 43 46.51 -8.52 1.90
CA SER A 43 47.44 -9.65 1.83
C SER A 43 47.77 -10.09 0.39
N SER A 44 46.86 -9.91 -0.57
CA SER A 44 47.11 -10.26 -1.97
C SER A 44 48.00 -9.25 -2.71
N SER A 45 48.17 -8.04 -2.19
CA SER A 45 48.99 -6.99 -2.81
C SER A 45 50.50 -7.15 -2.61
N PHE A 46 50.93 -7.91 -1.58
CA PHE A 46 52.34 -8.09 -1.22
C PHE A 46 53.09 -9.21 -1.99
N LEU A 47 52.41 -9.97 -2.86
CA LEU A 47 52.99 -11.14 -3.54
C LEU A 47 53.27 -10.91 -5.05
N SER A 48 53.45 -9.65 -5.47
CA SER A 48 53.72 -9.32 -6.88
C SER A 48 54.81 -8.24 -7.06
N CYS A 49 56.06 -8.55 -6.67
CA CYS A 49 57.23 -7.98 -7.35
C CYS A 49 58.49 -8.86 -7.18
N GLY A 50 59.17 -9.14 -8.29
CA GLY A 50 60.53 -9.72 -8.32
C GLY A 50 61.61 -8.63 -8.34
N PRO A 51 62.90 -9.00 -8.25
CA PRO A 51 63.89 -8.12 -7.61
C PRO A 51 64.63 -7.15 -8.54
N SER A 52 64.93 -5.97 -8.01
CA SER A 52 66.13 -5.20 -8.37
C SER A 52 66.59 -4.31 -7.19
N THR A 53 67.91 -4.19 -7.04
CA THR A 53 68.63 -3.39 -6.04
C THR A 53 69.92 -2.86 -6.69
N PRO A 54 70.66 -1.90 -6.09
CA PRO A 54 70.34 -1.00 -4.97
C PRO A 54 70.62 0.50 -5.29
N PHE A 55 70.12 1.41 -4.44
CA PHE A 55 70.92 2.59 -4.02
C PHE A 55 70.44 3.10 -2.64
N PHE A 56 71.38 3.60 -1.83
CA PHE A 56 71.26 4.13 -0.45
C PHE A 56 71.89 5.57 -0.45
N PRO A 57 71.89 6.40 0.62
CA PRO A 57 71.50 6.11 2.02
C PRO A 57 70.70 7.20 2.80
N GLU A 58 70.46 6.86 4.08
CA GLU A 58 70.54 7.71 5.30
C GLU A 58 69.32 8.45 5.88
N GLY A 59 69.08 8.29 7.21
CA GLY A 59 68.06 9.04 7.95
C GLY A 59 67.48 8.47 9.27
N LEU A 60 68.31 8.08 10.26
CA LEU A 60 68.00 8.00 11.71
C LEU A 60 66.92 7.02 12.30
N SER A 61 67.41 5.88 12.81
CA SER A 61 67.46 5.51 14.25
C SER A 61 66.24 5.51 15.21
N THR A 62 65.89 4.28 15.66
CA THR A 62 66.10 3.81 17.07
C THR A 62 64.97 3.87 18.14
N LEU A 63 64.35 2.68 18.36
CA LEU A 63 63.88 2.04 19.63
C LEU A 63 62.72 2.70 20.44
N LEU A 64 61.73 1.98 21.02
CA LEU A 64 61.79 0.77 21.88
C LEU A 64 60.48 -0.08 21.87
N PHE A 65 60.62 -1.38 22.14
CA PHE A 65 59.57 -2.37 22.51
C PHE A 65 59.29 -2.32 24.05
N PRO A 66 58.37 -3.12 24.67
CA PRO A 66 57.01 -3.54 24.28
C PRO A 66 55.97 -3.63 25.46
N ARG A 67 54.78 -4.21 25.16
CA ARG A 67 54.10 -5.34 25.88
C ARG A 67 52.81 -5.11 26.74
N VAL A 68 51.72 -5.68 26.20
CA VAL A 68 50.54 -6.41 26.78
C VAL A 68 49.39 -5.69 27.53
N PHE A 69 48.21 -6.31 27.36
CA PHE A 69 46.96 -6.31 28.13
C PHE A 69 45.88 -5.22 27.87
N GLN A 70 44.98 -5.59 26.95
CA GLN A 70 43.51 -5.47 27.09
C GLN A 70 42.98 -6.13 28.40
N PRO A 71 41.66 -6.07 28.73
CA PRO A 71 40.54 -5.29 28.17
C PRO A 71 39.71 -4.55 29.25
N PHE A 72 38.82 -3.62 28.86
CA PHE A 72 37.53 -3.39 29.53
C PHE A 72 36.53 -2.64 28.61
N PHE A 73 35.38 -3.24 28.33
CA PHE A 73 34.11 -2.54 28.01
C PHE A 73 33.51 -1.99 29.34
N PRO A 74 32.54 -1.04 29.41
CA PRO A 74 31.45 -0.86 28.45
C PRO A 74 30.85 0.57 28.23
N ARG A 75 30.06 0.68 27.14
CA ARG A 75 28.73 1.34 27.00
C ARG A 75 28.44 2.84 27.35
N VAL A 76 27.42 3.30 26.60
CA VAL A 76 26.38 4.36 26.79
C VAL A 76 26.68 5.83 26.37
N PHE A 77 25.59 6.45 25.90
CA PHE A 77 25.27 7.88 25.73
C PHE A 77 25.62 8.63 24.43
N GLN A 78 24.66 8.61 23.51
CA GLN A 78 24.09 9.83 22.91
C GLN A 78 23.18 10.54 23.96
N PRO A 79 22.70 11.80 23.80
CA PRO A 79 22.74 12.67 22.61
C PRO A 79 22.98 14.20 22.93
N PHE A 80 22.62 15.08 21.97
CA PHE A 80 22.23 16.52 22.06
C PHE A 80 23.12 17.67 21.47
N ILE A 81 22.53 18.35 20.48
CA ILE A 81 22.60 19.76 20.01
C ILE A 81 23.92 20.40 19.49
N SER A 82 23.92 20.75 18.18
CA SER A 82 23.93 22.15 17.66
C SER A 82 23.94 22.13 16.11
N ARG A 83 22.97 22.67 15.36
CA ARG A 83 22.48 24.07 15.24
C ARG A 83 23.37 24.94 14.34
N ALA A 84 22.98 25.09 13.07
CA ALA A 84 22.79 26.38 12.37
C ALA A 84 22.56 26.18 10.85
N PHE A 85 21.44 26.67 10.32
CA PHE A 85 21.41 27.72 9.30
C PHE A 85 20.00 28.32 9.25
N ASN A 86 19.91 29.65 9.10
CA ASN A 86 18.67 30.44 9.24
C ASN A 86 18.18 30.93 7.85
N PRO A 87 16.95 31.51 7.74
CA PRO A 87 16.15 31.49 6.51
C PRO A 87 16.08 32.85 5.81
N PHE A 88 15.37 32.93 4.68
CA PHE A 88 14.59 34.13 4.33
C PHE A 88 13.43 33.82 3.34
N ILE A 89 12.42 34.70 3.33
CA ILE A 89 11.29 34.83 2.37
C ILE A 89 10.06 33.89 2.54
N LEU A 90 9.09 34.48 3.27
CA LEU A 90 7.63 34.51 3.05
C LEU A 90 6.75 33.24 3.19
N ARG A 91 6.17 33.15 4.39
CA ARG A 91 4.72 32.88 4.62
C ARG A 91 3.83 33.58 3.57
N VAL A 92 2.69 32.95 3.23
CA VAL A 92 1.33 33.53 3.41
C VAL A 92 0.23 32.48 3.10
N LEU A 93 -0.85 32.49 3.90
CA LEU A 93 -2.16 31.82 3.73
C LEU A 93 -2.29 30.27 3.76
N HIS A 94 -2.73 29.79 4.93
CA HIS A 94 -3.83 28.82 5.10
C HIS A 94 -4.97 29.63 5.80
N PRO A 95 -6.29 29.35 5.71
CA PRO A 95 -6.91 28.01 5.67
C PRO A 95 -8.14 27.79 4.77
N LEU A 96 -8.54 26.51 4.56
CA LEU A 96 -9.89 25.97 4.90
C LEU A 96 -10.18 24.57 4.29
N SER A 97 -10.77 23.70 5.12
CA SER A 97 -11.74 22.62 4.82
C SER A 97 -11.46 21.60 3.68
N PRO A 98 -11.23 20.30 4.01
CA PRO A 98 -11.02 19.24 3.02
C PRO A 98 -12.36 18.68 2.47
N ARG A 99 -13.05 19.43 1.61
CA ARG A 99 -14.30 18.95 0.98
C ARG A 99 -14.51 19.31 -0.50
N ALA A 100 -13.45 19.75 -1.19
CA ALA A 100 -13.48 20.10 -2.61
C ALA A 100 -12.43 19.38 -3.48
N PHE A 101 -11.66 18.42 -2.93
CA PHE A 101 -10.69 17.64 -3.72
C PHE A 101 -11.29 16.40 -4.43
N GLN A 102 -12.60 16.18 -4.28
CA GLN A 102 -13.32 15.05 -4.87
C GLN A 102 -13.97 15.38 -6.24
N LEU A 103 -13.66 16.54 -6.83
CA LEU A 103 -14.15 16.98 -8.15
C LEU A 103 -13.07 17.61 -9.05
N PHE A 104 -11.78 17.31 -8.81
CA PHE A 104 -10.69 17.73 -9.72
C PHE A 104 -9.77 16.61 -10.23
N ILE A 105 -9.92 15.37 -9.72
CA ILE A 105 -9.35 14.15 -10.33
C ILE A 105 -10.50 13.30 -10.92
N LEU A 106 -11.33 13.94 -11.76
CA LEU A 106 -12.35 13.28 -12.59
C LEU A 106 -12.42 13.94 -13.98
N ARG A 107 -11.27 14.29 -14.56
CA ARG A 107 -11.17 14.69 -15.98
C ARG A 107 -9.82 14.43 -16.65
N LEU A 108 -9.13 13.36 -16.24
CA LEU A 108 -8.13 12.70 -17.09
C LEU A 108 -8.51 11.24 -17.21
N LEU A 109 -8.43 10.73 -18.45
CA LEU A 109 -9.17 9.58 -18.94
C LEU A 109 -8.36 8.29 -18.71
N GLU A 110 -9.03 7.26 -18.21
CA GLU A 110 -8.54 5.88 -18.14
C GLU A 110 -9.56 4.93 -18.84
N PRO A 111 -9.30 3.63 -18.98
CA PRO A 111 -8.75 3.05 -20.19
C PRO A 111 -9.80 2.33 -21.07
N SER A 112 -9.51 2.20 -22.37
CA SER A 112 -10.37 1.46 -23.31
C SER A 112 -9.91 0.02 -23.54
N LEU A 113 -10.79 -0.96 -23.30
CA LEU A 113 -10.63 -2.35 -23.73
C LEU A 113 -11.94 -2.88 -24.34
N GLY A 114 -11.83 -3.55 -25.49
CA GLY A 114 -12.86 -4.49 -25.96
C GLY A 114 -13.40 -4.32 -27.39
N SER A 115 -12.68 -4.83 -28.40
CA SER A 115 -13.22 -5.88 -29.31
C SER A 115 -12.26 -6.27 -30.45
N PHE A 116 -12.35 -7.55 -30.84
CA PHE A 116 -11.74 -8.20 -32.02
C PHE A 116 -12.89 -8.60 -32.96
N GLN A 117 -12.80 -8.73 -34.29
CA GLN A 117 -11.76 -8.50 -35.33
C GLN A 117 -12.57 -8.37 -36.68
N PRO A 118 -12.14 -8.76 -37.91
CA PRO A 118 -10.84 -9.12 -38.51
C PRO A 118 -10.46 -8.22 -39.73
N TYR A 119 -9.48 -8.67 -40.53
CA TYR A 119 -8.91 -7.99 -41.70
C TYR A 119 -9.63 -8.30 -43.03
N PHE A 120 -9.26 -7.54 -44.09
CA PHE A 120 -9.49 -7.77 -45.53
C PHE A 120 -10.97 -7.76 -46.00
N LEU A 121 -11.36 -6.97 -47.01
CA LEU A 121 -10.78 -6.93 -48.36
C LEU A 121 -10.97 -5.59 -49.09
N ARG A 122 -10.35 -5.52 -50.27
CA ARG A 122 -10.15 -4.37 -51.17
C ARG A 122 -11.14 -4.42 -52.33
N ALA A 123 -11.73 -3.30 -52.73
CA ALA A 123 -12.51 -3.18 -53.97
C ALA A 123 -12.09 -1.93 -54.78
N PHE A 124 -12.15 -2.07 -56.10
CA PHE A 124 -11.70 -1.12 -57.13
C PHE A 124 -12.81 -0.17 -57.59
N GLU A 125 -12.44 1.01 -58.08
CA GLU A 125 -12.51 1.39 -59.52
C GLU A 125 -12.00 2.84 -59.73
N PRO A 126 -11.76 3.33 -60.97
CA PRO A 126 -11.81 2.66 -62.27
C PRO A 126 -10.49 2.75 -63.08
N PHE A 127 -10.37 1.97 -64.16
CA PHE A 127 -9.45 2.25 -65.27
C PHE A 127 -10.18 2.12 -66.61
N SER A 128 -9.81 2.96 -67.59
CA SER A 128 -10.40 3.01 -68.93
C SER A 128 -9.60 2.20 -69.97
N CYS A 129 -10.23 1.97 -71.12
CA CYS A 129 -9.93 0.94 -72.12
C CYS A 129 -8.70 1.14 -73.04
N ASP A 130 -8.14 -0.03 -73.46
CA ASP A 130 -7.77 -0.41 -74.85
C ASP A 130 -6.58 0.29 -75.58
N PRO A 131 -6.00 -0.30 -76.68
CA PRO A 131 -6.49 -1.45 -77.47
C PRO A 131 -5.47 -2.56 -77.90
N SER A 132 -6.05 -3.65 -78.46
CA SER A 132 -5.67 -4.34 -79.73
C SER A 132 -5.06 -5.76 -79.75
N SER A 133 -5.64 -6.61 -80.63
CA SER A 133 -5.07 -7.81 -81.31
C SER A 133 -4.71 -9.06 -80.47
N SER A 134 -4.97 -10.31 -80.88
CA SER A 134 -5.81 -10.89 -81.97
C SER A 134 -6.01 -12.41 -81.73
N SER A 135 -6.98 -13.02 -82.43
CA SER A 135 -7.04 -14.48 -82.74
C SER A 135 -7.24 -15.47 -81.56
N SER A 136 -7.89 -16.62 -81.66
CA SER A 136 -8.73 -17.28 -82.68
C SER A 136 -9.67 -18.27 -81.95
N LEU A 137 -10.86 -18.56 -82.49
CA LEU A 137 -11.88 -19.40 -81.81
C LEU A 137 -12.50 -20.44 -82.76
N ARG A 138 -12.37 -21.73 -82.44
CA ARG A 138 -13.12 -22.86 -83.02
C ARG A 138 -13.27 -23.99 -81.98
N VAL A 139 -14.50 -24.48 -81.72
CA VAL A 139 -15.01 -25.85 -82.08
C VAL A 139 -14.42 -26.96 -81.15
N LEU A 140 -15.15 -27.85 -80.46
CA LEU A 140 -16.56 -28.32 -80.37
C LEU A 140 -16.82 -28.79 -78.91
N GLN A 141 -18.00 -28.54 -78.31
CA GLN A 141 -19.10 -29.50 -78.09
C GLN A 141 -18.76 -30.83 -77.37
N THR A 142 -19.42 -31.06 -76.23
CA THR A 142 -19.46 -32.34 -75.48
C THR A 142 -20.89 -32.85 -75.28
N LEU A 143 -21.03 -34.07 -74.74
CA LEU A 143 -22.12 -35.02 -75.04
C LEU A 143 -23.03 -35.36 -73.85
N PHE A 144 -24.33 -35.57 -74.13
CA PHE A 144 -25.21 -36.66 -73.62
C PHE A 144 -25.53 -36.69 -72.10
N PRO A 145 -26.38 -37.64 -71.58
CA PRO A 145 -27.58 -38.29 -72.15
C PRO A 145 -28.84 -38.21 -71.24
N ARG A 146 -29.96 -38.83 -71.70
CA ARG A 146 -31.20 -39.10 -70.93
C ARG A 146 -31.10 -40.32 -70.01
N VAL A 147 -31.91 -40.34 -68.94
CA VAL A 147 -32.50 -41.55 -68.30
C VAL A 147 -33.99 -41.26 -67.96
N PRO A 148 -34.94 -42.23 -68.02
CA PRO A 148 -36.38 -41.97 -67.92
C PRO A 148 -37.04 -42.46 -66.61
N SER A 149 -38.32 -42.12 -66.40
CA SER A 149 -39.21 -42.79 -65.42
C SER A 149 -40.68 -42.74 -65.85
N ASN A 150 -41.45 -43.79 -65.48
CA ASN A 150 -42.81 -44.07 -65.96
C ASN A 150 -43.92 -43.61 -64.99
N LEU A 151 -45.13 -43.46 -65.55
CA LEU A 151 -46.44 -43.27 -64.89
C LEU A 151 -46.85 -44.47 -63.99
N PRO A 152 -47.80 -44.28 -63.05
CA PRO A 152 -49.21 -44.54 -63.36
C PRO A 152 -50.22 -43.48 -62.85
N SER A 153 -51.48 -43.66 -63.26
CA SER A 153 -52.63 -42.73 -63.17
C SER A 153 -53.59 -43.03 -62.01
N ALA A 154 -54.31 -42.02 -61.53
CA ALA A 154 -55.51 -42.18 -60.67
C ALA A 154 -56.62 -41.14 -60.99
N ALA A 155 -57.53 -41.56 -61.87
CA ALA A 155 -58.98 -41.27 -62.00
C ALA A 155 -59.66 -39.96 -61.51
N ALA A 156 -60.46 -39.41 -62.45
CA ALA A 156 -61.76 -38.73 -62.28
C ALA A 156 -61.78 -37.28 -61.74
N LYS A 157 -62.69 -36.39 -62.18
CA LYS A 157 -63.93 -36.54 -62.99
C LYS A 157 -63.97 -35.55 -64.17
N LYS A 158 -64.78 -35.85 -65.18
CA LYS A 158 -65.31 -34.86 -66.14
C LYS A 158 -66.56 -34.21 -65.55
N GLU A 159 -66.66 -32.89 -65.61
CA GLU A 159 -67.90 -32.16 -65.89
C GLU A 159 -67.55 -31.04 -66.88
N ASP A 160 -68.35 -30.89 -67.93
CA ASP A 160 -68.17 -29.88 -68.96
C ASP A 160 -68.83 -28.56 -68.51
N GLU A 161 -68.12 -27.43 -68.61
CA GLU A 161 -68.76 -26.12 -68.81
C GLU A 161 -68.03 -25.32 -69.89
N ASP A 162 -68.83 -24.78 -70.80
CA ASP A 162 -68.41 -24.06 -72.00
C ASP A 162 -68.08 -22.59 -71.65
N ALA A 163 -66.81 -22.31 -71.37
CA ALA A 163 -66.31 -20.98 -71.04
C ALA A 163 -65.40 -20.43 -72.14
N GLN A 164 -65.95 -19.54 -72.97
CA GLN A 164 -65.22 -18.78 -73.98
C GLN A 164 -63.96 -18.12 -73.38
N PRO A 165 -62.83 -18.03 -74.12
CA PRO A 165 -61.61 -17.45 -73.59
C PRO A 165 -61.79 -15.95 -73.35
N VAL A 166 -62.01 -15.59 -72.08
CA VAL A 166 -62.04 -14.20 -71.62
C VAL A 166 -60.69 -13.57 -71.94
N LYS A 167 -60.65 -12.80 -73.04
CA LYS A 167 -59.53 -11.91 -73.35
C LYS A 167 -59.41 -10.92 -72.20
N LYS A 168 -58.46 -11.15 -71.28
CA LYS A 168 -58.07 -10.17 -70.28
C LYS A 168 -57.62 -8.91 -71.01
N THR A 169 -58.49 -7.90 -71.03
CA THR A 169 -58.22 -6.61 -71.65
C THR A 169 -57.27 -5.84 -70.75
N TYR A 170 -55.97 -5.98 -71.01
CA TYR A 170 -54.94 -5.26 -70.27
C TYR A 170 -54.92 -3.78 -70.67
N THR A 171 -55.48 -2.92 -69.82
CA THR A 171 -55.37 -1.47 -69.92
C THR A 171 -54.15 -0.99 -69.13
N TRP A 172 -53.14 -0.47 -69.82
CA TRP A 172 -51.95 0.10 -69.19
C TRP A 172 -52.13 1.61 -69.05
N ASN A 173 -52.09 2.11 -67.82
CA ASN A 173 -52.36 3.52 -67.53
C ASN A 173 -51.13 4.41 -67.81
N THR A 174 -49.93 3.82 -67.88
CA THR A 174 -48.70 4.54 -68.24
C THR A 174 -47.87 3.82 -69.30
N LYS A 175 -47.07 4.60 -70.04
CA LYS A 175 -46.15 4.06 -71.07
C LYS A 175 -45.05 3.16 -70.49
N GLU A 176 -44.62 3.41 -69.25
CA GLU A 176 -43.62 2.57 -68.58
C GLU A 176 -44.22 1.26 -68.08
N GLU A 177 -45.46 1.27 -67.58
CA GLU A 177 -46.22 0.07 -67.22
C GLU A 177 -46.45 -0.84 -68.45
N ALA A 178 -46.81 -0.26 -69.60
CA ALA A 178 -46.92 -1.00 -70.86
C ALA A 178 -45.59 -1.62 -71.34
N LYS A 179 -44.46 -0.93 -71.14
CA LYS A 179 -43.12 -1.49 -71.40
C LYS A 179 -42.77 -2.59 -70.40
N GLN A 180 -43.14 -2.43 -69.14
CA GLN A 180 -42.87 -3.38 -68.07
C GLN A 180 -43.63 -4.69 -68.30
N ALA A 181 -44.92 -4.61 -68.63
CA ALA A 181 -45.73 -5.76 -69.03
C ALA A 181 -45.17 -6.50 -70.27
N PHE A 182 -44.58 -5.77 -71.21
CA PHE A 182 -43.90 -6.35 -72.37
C PHE A 182 -42.59 -7.06 -71.98
N LYS A 183 -41.83 -6.55 -71.01
CA LYS A 183 -40.64 -7.23 -70.44
C LYS A 183 -41.04 -8.46 -69.62
N GLU A 184 -42.11 -8.38 -68.84
CA GLU A 184 -42.65 -9.51 -68.07
C GLU A 184 -43.15 -10.63 -68.98
N LEU A 185 -43.80 -10.29 -70.10
CA LEU A 185 -44.15 -11.26 -71.14
C LEU A 185 -42.91 -12.00 -71.69
N LEU A 186 -41.82 -11.28 -71.96
CA LEU A 186 -40.55 -11.89 -72.40
C LEU A 186 -39.97 -12.84 -71.33
N LYS A 187 -40.05 -12.45 -70.04
CA LYS A 187 -39.60 -13.25 -68.89
C LYS A 187 -40.47 -14.50 -68.68
N GLU A 188 -41.79 -14.37 -68.75
CA GLU A 188 -42.75 -15.47 -68.58
C GLU A 188 -42.67 -16.50 -69.71
N LYS A 189 -42.51 -16.06 -70.96
CA LYS A 189 -42.24 -16.96 -72.11
C LYS A 189 -40.80 -17.49 -72.14
N ARG A 190 -39.98 -17.18 -71.13
CA ARG A 190 -38.58 -17.60 -70.98
C ARG A 190 -37.74 -17.35 -72.24
N VAL A 191 -37.87 -16.15 -72.81
CA VAL A 191 -37.06 -15.76 -73.98
C VAL A 191 -35.61 -15.61 -73.52
N PRO A 192 -34.66 -16.41 -74.06
CA PRO A 192 -33.29 -16.42 -73.56
C PRO A 192 -32.50 -15.17 -73.99
N SER A 193 -31.51 -14.78 -73.20
CA SER A 193 -30.65 -13.61 -73.43
C SER A 193 -29.90 -13.63 -74.77
N ASN A 194 -29.70 -14.80 -75.38
CA ASN A 194 -29.09 -14.95 -76.70
C ASN A 194 -30.07 -14.88 -77.89
N ALA A 195 -31.39 -14.87 -77.68
CA ALA A 195 -32.38 -14.93 -78.75
C ALA A 195 -32.31 -13.75 -79.75
N SER A 196 -32.61 -14.03 -81.02
CA SER A 196 -32.88 -12.97 -82.00
C SER A 196 -34.28 -12.37 -81.81
N TRP A 197 -34.49 -11.14 -82.30
CA TRP A 197 -35.82 -10.50 -82.26
C TRP A 197 -36.89 -11.35 -82.96
N GLU A 198 -36.55 -12.04 -84.04
CA GLU A 198 -37.51 -12.86 -84.80
C GLU A 198 -37.89 -14.14 -84.06
N GLN A 199 -36.94 -14.77 -83.36
CA GLN A 199 -37.19 -15.92 -82.51
C GLN A 199 -38.07 -15.52 -81.31
N ALA A 200 -37.70 -14.44 -80.62
CA ALA A 200 -38.47 -13.89 -79.52
C ALA A 200 -39.89 -13.49 -79.95
N MET A 201 -40.02 -12.79 -81.09
CA MET A 201 -41.31 -12.37 -81.66
C MET A 201 -42.24 -13.57 -81.91
N LYS A 202 -41.73 -14.68 -82.47
CA LYS A 202 -42.53 -15.91 -82.65
C LYS A 202 -43.05 -16.50 -81.34
N MET A 203 -42.31 -16.35 -80.24
CA MET A 203 -42.73 -16.85 -78.91
C MET A 203 -43.78 -15.98 -78.23
N ILE A 204 -43.86 -14.69 -78.57
CA ILE A 204 -44.73 -13.71 -77.89
C ILE A 204 -45.91 -13.20 -78.73
N ILE A 205 -45.88 -13.33 -80.06
CA ILE A 205 -46.85 -12.70 -80.98
C ILE A 205 -48.33 -13.05 -80.71
N ASN A 206 -48.58 -14.25 -80.17
CA ASN A 206 -49.93 -14.73 -79.84
C ASN A 206 -50.44 -14.31 -78.46
N ASP A 207 -49.61 -13.70 -77.60
CA ASP A 207 -50.03 -13.26 -76.27
C ASP A 207 -50.71 -11.88 -76.34
N PRO A 208 -51.87 -11.65 -75.69
CA PRO A 208 -52.54 -10.34 -75.68
C PRO A 208 -51.62 -9.18 -75.28
N ARG A 209 -50.67 -9.43 -74.37
CA ARG A 209 -49.71 -8.44 -73.87
C ARG A 209 -48.67 -8.00 -74.92
N TYR A 210 -48.52 -8.74 -76.03
CA TYR A 210 -47.71 -8.30 -77.17
C TYR A 210 -48.24 -7.00 -77.80
N SER A 211 -49.54 -6.70 -77.66
CA SER A 211 -50.15 -5.46 -78.15
C SER A 211 -49.91 -4.23 -77.26
N ALA A 212 -49.38 -4.41 -76.04
CA ALA A 212 -49.14 -3.34 -75.05
C ALA A 212 -48.30 -2.17 -75.58
N LEU A 213 -47.34 -2.46 -76.48
CA LEU A 213 -46.59 -1.45 -77.21
C LEU A 213 -47.07 -1.43 -78.66
N ALA A 214 -47.57 -0.31 -79.15
CA ALA A 214 -48.12 -0.24 -80.51
C ALA A 214 -47.02 -0.27 -81.60
N LYS A 215 -45.87 0.39 -81.35
CA LYS A 215 -44.83 0.60 -82.37
C LYS A 215 -43.77 -0.51 -82.33
N LEU A 216 -43.42 -1.05 -83.50
CA LEU A 216 -42.37 -2.08 -83.64
C LEU A 216 -41.00 -1.60 -83.14
N SER A 217 -40.68 -0.31 -83.28
CA SER A 217 -39.45 0.29 -82.73
C SER A 217 -39.44 0.26 -81.20
N GLU A 218 -40.55 0.60 -80.54
CA GLU A 218 -40.70 0.56 -79.08
C GLU A 218 -40.62 -0.89 -78.56
N LYS A 219 -41.21 -1.86 -79.27
CA LYS A 219 -41.05 -3.30 -78.97
C LYS A 219 -39.60 -3.77 -79.08
N LYS A 220 -38.90 -3.43 -80.17
CA LYS A 220 -37.48 -3.77 -80.37
C LYS A 220 -36.59 -3.11 -79.30
N GLN A 221 -36.89 -1.87 -78.91
CA GLN A 221 -36.19 -1.16 -77.83
C GLN A 221 -36.42 -1.83 -76.48
N ALA A 222 -37.67 -2.17 -76.14
CA ALA A 222 -38.01 -2.87 -74.90
C ALA A 222 -37.39 -4.29 -74.85
N PHE A 223 -37.33 -4.99 -75.98
CA PHE A 223 -36.65 -6.28 -76.11
C PHE A 223 -35.13 -6.18 -75.97
N ASN A 224 -34.47 -5.21 -76.60
CA ASN A 224 -33.03 -5.02 -76.41
C ASN A 224 -32.69 -4.66 -74.96
N ALA A 225 -33.52 -3.83 -74.31
CA ALA A 225 -33.41 -3.55 -72.88
C ALA A 225 -33.65 -4.79 -72.01
N TYR A 226 -34.61 -5.65 -72.38
CA TYR A 226 -34.81 -6.95 -71.73
C TYR A 226 -33.59 -7.86 -71.91
N LYS A 227 -33.04 -8.02 -73.11
CA LYS A 227 -31.84 -8.85 -73.37
C LYS A 227 -30.67 -8.46 -72.47
N VAL A 228 -30.34 -7.17 -72.41
CA VAL A 228 -29.26 -6.64 -71.56
C VAL A 228 -29.56 -6.85 -70.08
N GLN A 229 -30.81 -6.64 -69.65
CA GLN A 229 -31.24 -6.86 -68.27
C GLN A 229 -31.18 -8.35 -67.87
N THR A 230 -31.67 -9.26 -68.70
CA THR A 230 -31.66 -10.71 -68.47
C THR A 230 -30.25 -11.27 -68.49
N GLU A 231 -29.39 -10.85 -69.43
CA GLU A 231 -27.98 -11.25 -69.44
C GLU A 231 -27.25 -10.77 -68.18
N LYS A 232 -27.60 -9.58 -67.68
CA LYS A 232 -27.09 -9.06 -66.40
C LYS A 232 -27.61 -9.87 -65.22
N GLU A 233 -28.92 -10.14 -65.14
CA GLU A 233 -29.55 -10.96 -64.10
C GLU A 233 -28.96 -12.39 -64.07
N GLU A 234 -28.79 -13.06 -65.22
CA GLU A 234 -28.18 -14.39 -65.33
C GLU A 234 -26.71 -14.39 -64.84
N LYS A 235 -25.93 -13.36 -65.22
CA LYS A 235 -24.54 -13.18 -64.74
C LYS A 235 -24.47 -12.86 -63.24
N GLU A 236 -25.44 -12.14 -62.71
CA GLU A 236 -25.53 -11.77 -61.29
C GLU A 236 -25.97 -12.96 -60.43
N GLU A 237 -26.96 -13.75 -60.88
CA GLU A 237 -27.38 -14.99 -60.24
C GLU A 237 -26.25 -16.04 -60.23
N ALA A 238 -25.52 -16.19 -61.35
CA ALA A 238 -24.35 -17.08 -61.41
C ALA A 238 -23.25 -16.65 -60.43
N ARG A 239 -22.97 -15.34 -60.32
CA ARG A 239 -22.03 -14.79 -59.32
C ARG A 239 -22.54 -15.03 -57.89
N SER A 240 -23.83 -14.86 -57.64
CA SER A 240 -24.43 -15.09 -56.32
C SER A 240 -24.31 -16.55 -55.90
N LYS A 241 -24.66 -17.50 -56.78
CA LYS A 241 -24.51 -18.94 -56.51
C LYS A 241 -23.06 -19.35 -56.29
N TYR A 242 -22.11 -18.76 -57.03
CA TYR A 242 -20.69 -19.04 -56.82
C TYR A 242 -20.17 -18.47 -55.49
N LYS A 243 -20.64 -17.30 -55.07
CA LYS A 243 -20.35 -16.72 -53.74
C LYS A 243 -20.92 -17.59 -52.62
N GLU A 244 -22.17 -18.05 -52.76
CA GLU A 244 -22.81 -18.97 -51.82
C GLU A 244 -22.09 -20.31 -51.74
N ALA A 245 -21.63 -20.87 -52.87
CA ALA A 245 -20.79 -22.06 -52.89
C ALA A 245 -19.49 -21.86 -52.10
N LYS A 246 -18.77 -20.74 -52.32
CA LYS A 246 -17.58 -20.38 -51.52
C LYS A 246 -17.85 -20.31 -50.02
N GLU A 247 -18.91 -19.62 -49.61
CA GLU A 247 -19.30 -19.51 -48.20
C GLU A 247 -19.69 -20.87 -47.60
N SER A 248 -20.37 -21.72 -48.38
CA SER A 248 -20.75 -23.08 -47.96
C SER A 248 -19.54 -23.99 -47.76
N PHE A 249 -18.56 -23.95 -48.68
CA PHE A 249 -17.30 -24.68 -48.57
C PHE A 249 -16.45 -24.21 -47.38
N GLN A 250 -16.36 -22.90 -47.17
CA GLN A 250 -15.69 -22.33 -46.00
C GLN A 250 -16.33 -22.86 -44.70
N ARG A 251 -17.65 -22.69 -44.53
CA ARG A 251 -18.37 -23.18 -43.34
C ARG A 251 -18.29 -24.69 -43.16
N PHE A 252 -18.25 -25.45 -44.25
CA PHE A 252 -18.03 -26.88 -44.21
C PHE A 252 -16.66 -27.20 -43.58
N LEU A 253 -15.57 -26.64 -44.10
CA LEU A 253 -14.23 -26.88 -43.55
C LEU A 253 -14.05 -26.36 -42.11
N GLU A 254 -14.65 -25.22 -41.74
CA GLU A 254 -14.54 -24.62 -40.39
C GLU A 254 -15.21 -25.44 -39.27
N ASN A 255 -16.17 -26.31 -39.62
CA ASN A 255 -17.02 -27.03 -38.66
C ASN A 255 -16.97 -28.55 -38.82
N HIS A 256 -16.27 -29.09 -39.82
CA HIS A 256 -16.15 -30.53 -40.03
C HIS A 256 -15.19 -31.18 -39.02
N GLU A 257 -15.65 -32.16 -38.26
CA GLU A 257 -14.91 -32.82 -37.15
C GLU A 257 -13.49 -33.29 -37.50
N LYS A 258 -13.29 -33.82 -38.71
CA LYS A 258 -11.99 -34.32 -39.19
C LYS A 258 -11.06 -33.24 -39.76
N MET A 259 -11.48 -31.98 -39.77
CA MET A 259 -10.69 -30.86 -40.24
C MET A 259 -10.07 -30.12 -39.05
N THR A 260 -8.77 -29.88 -39.10
CA THR A 260 -7.98 -29.27 -38.02
C THR A 260 -6.90 -28.35 -38.60
N SER A 261 -6.35 -27.46 -37.77
CA SER A 261 -5.28 -26.53 -38.18
C SER A 261 -4.00 -27.17 -38.73
N THR A 262 -3.82 -28.49 -38.54
CA THR A 262 -2.64 -29.25 -39.01
C THR A 262 -2.93 -30.12 -40.25
N THR A 263 -4.18 -30.19 -40.70
CA THR A 263 -4.61 -31.05 -41.81
C THR A 263 -4.19 -30.44 -43.15
N ARG A 264 -3.16 -31.00 -43.79
CA ARG A 264 -2.61 -30.55 -45.09
C ARG A 264 -3.61 -30.66 -46.26
N TYR A 265 -3.52 -29.76 -47.25
CA TYR A 265 -4.47 -29.64 -48.36
C TYR A 265 -4.68 -30.96 -49.12
N LYS A 266 -3.59 -31.66 -49.50
CA LYS A 266 -3.69 -32.98 -50.15
C LYS A 266 -4.45 -34.03 -49.33
N LYS A 267 -4.41 -33.93 -47.99
CA LYS A 267 -5.17 -34.81 -47.09
C LYS A 267 -6.64 -34.38 -47.01
N ALA A 268 -6.92 -33.08 -46.99
CA ALA A 268 -8.28 -32.56 -47.11
C ALA A 268 -8.93 -32.98 -48.44
N GLU A 269 -8.20 -32.88 -49.56
CA GLU A 269 -8.64 -33.35 -50.87
C GLU A 269 -8.94 -34.85 -50.91
N GLN A 270 -8.10 -35.68 -50.28
CA GLN A 270 -8.36 -37.12 -50.14
C GLN A 270 -9.61 -37.44 -49.29
N MET A 271 -9.99 -36.57 -48.35
CA MET A 271 -11.17 -36.77 -47.49
C MET A 271 -12.46 -36.20 -48.07
N PHE A 272 -12.37 -35.12 -48.86
CA PHE A 272 -13.51 -34.31 -49.28
C PHE A 272 -13.66 -34.18 -50.80
N GLY A 273 -12.70 -34.70 -51.59
CA GLY A 273 -12.63 -34.53 -53.04
C GLY A 273 -13.81 -35.09 -53.83
N GLU A 274 -14.56 -36.05 -53.29
CA GLU A 274 -15.77 -36.59 -53.91
C GLU A 274 -17.03 -35.75 -53.59
N MET A 275 -16.96 -34.81 -52.64
CA MET A 275 -18.12 -34.06 -52.18
C MET A 275 -18.48 -32.91 -53.12
N GLU A 276 -19.78 -32.65 -53.31
CA GLU A 276 -20.27 -31.56 -54.16
C GLU A 276 -19.74 -30.18 -53.71
N VAL A 277 -19.65 -29.95 -52.39
CA VAL A 277 -19.10 -28.70 -51.81
C VAL A 277 -17.63 -28.46 -52.16
N TRP A 278 -16.85 -29.52 -52.39
CA TRP A 278 -15.45 -29.42 -52.84
C TRP A 278 -15.37 -29.15 -54.34
N ASN A 279 -16.20 -29.82 -55.13
CA ASN A 279 -16.18 -29.73 -56.59
C ASN A 279 -16.91 -28.50 -57.17
N ALA A 280 -17.75 -27.83 -56.38
CA ALA A 280 -18.45 -26.61 -56.78
C ALA A 280 -17.54 -25.37 -56.98
N ILE A 281 -16.26 -25.46 -56.58
CA ILE A 281 -15.33 -24.33 -56.53
C ILE A 281 -14.02 -24.64 -57.28
N SER A 282 -13.48 -23.64 -57.97
CA SER A 282 -12.19 -23.73 -58.65
C SER A 282 -11.05 -24.04 -57.67
N GLU A 283 -10.04 -24.80 -58.10
CA GLU A 283 -8.89 -25.18 -57.24
C GLU A 283 -8.16 -23.95 -56.66
N ARG A 284 -8.04 -22.87 -57.43
CA ARG A 284 -7.45 -21.60 -56.98
C ARG A 284 -8.22 -21.02 -55.80
N ASP A 285 -9.54 -20.96 -55.91
CA ASP A 285 -10.40 -20.42 -54.84
C ASP A 285 -10.46 -21.37 -53.64
N ARG A 286 -10.39 -22.70 -53.86
CA ARG A 286 -10.29 -23.70 -52.78
C ARG A 286 -9.04 -23.51 -51.94
N LEU A 287 -7.89 -23.26 -52.57
CA LEU A 287 -6.62 -23.01 -51.87
C LEU A 287 -6.67 -21.73 -51.02
N GLU A 288 -7.20 -20.63 -51.57
CA GLU A 288 -7.37 -19.35 -50.86
C GLU A 288 -8.27 -19.52 -49.62
N ILE A 289 -9.46 -20.10 -49.79
CA ILE A 289 -10.38 -20.36 -48.67
C ILE A 289 -9.76 -21.32 -47.64
N TYR A 290 -9.05 -22.36 -48.09
CA TYR A 290 -8.42 -23.33 -47.21
C TYR A 290 -7.32 -22.71 -46.32
N GLU A 291 -6.52 -21.76 -46.83
CA GLU A 291 -5.53 -21.04 -46.04
C GLU A 291 -6.19 -20.18 -44.94
N ASP A 292 -7.26 -19.45 -45.28
CA ASP A 292 -8.06 -18.68 -44.32
C ASP A 292 -8.70 -19.58 -43.25
N VAL A 293 -9.26 -20.73 -43.65
CA VAL A 293 -9.86 -21.70 -42.71
C VAL A 293 -8.81 -22.32 -41.80
N LEU A 294 -7.62 -22.67 -42.29
CA LEU A 294 -6.53 -23.16 -41.42
C LEU A 294 -6.14 -22.11 -40.36
N PHE A 295 -6.04 -20.84 -40.76
CA PHE A 295 -5.75 -19.75 -39.83
C PHE A 295 -6.87 -19.58 -38.79
N PHE A 296 -8.13 -19.61 -39.22
CA PHE A 296 -9.28 -19.56 -38.33
C PHE A 296 -9.31 -20.73 -37.34
N LEU A 297 -9.12 -21.97 -37.82
CA LEU A 297 -9.06 -23.17 -36.98
C LEU A 297 -7.90 -23.11 -35.98
N SER A 298 -6.70 -22.73 -36.43
CA SER A 298 -5.53 -22.56 -35.53
C SER A 298 -5.81 -21.55 -34.42
N LYS A 299 -6.48 -20.45 -34.76
CA LYS A 299 -6.90 -19.44 -33.78
C LYS A 299 -7.98 -19.97 -32.83
N LYS A 300 -9.00 -20.67 -33.35
CA LYS A 300 -10.12 -21.26 -32.59
C LYS A 300 -9.62 -22.31 -31.60
N GLU A 301 -8.83 -23.28 -32.07
CA GLU A 301 -8.19 -24.33 -31.26
C GLU A 301 -7.30 -23.71 -30.16
N LYS A 302 -6.47 -22.72 -30.51
CA LYS A 302 -5.60 -22.02 -29.53
C LYS A 302 -6.40 -21.26 -28.48
N GLU A 303 -7.55 -20.68 -28.83
CA GLU A 303 -8.39 -19.97 -27.88
C GLU A 303 -9.17 -20.95 -26.98
N GLN A 304 -9.67 -22.05 -27.52
CA GLN A 304 -10.28 -23.14 -26.75
C GLN A 304 -9.28 -23.72 -25.74
N ALA A 305 -8.03 -23.96 -26.14
CA ALA A 305 -6.98 -24.44 -25.24
C ALA A 305 -6.69 -23.47 -24.08
N LYS A 306 -6.71 -22.14 -24.31
CA LYS A 306 -6.62 -21.16 -23.22
C LYS A 306 -7.84 -21.18 -22.31
N GLN A 307 -9.04 -21.28 -22.88
CA GLN A 307 -10.28 -21.31 -22.11
C GLN A 307 -10.33 -22.54 -21.21
N LEU A 308 -9.92 -23.71 -21.71
CA LEU A 308 -9.79 -24.94 -20.93
C LEU A 308 -8.73 -24.80 -19.83
N ARG A 309 -7.52 -24.33 -20.16
CA ARG A 309 -6.48 -24.05 -19.16
C ARG A 309 -6.96 -23.12 -18.04
N LYS A 310 -7.70 -22.06 -18.41
CA LYS A 310 -8.31 -21.13 -17.45
C LYS A 310 -9.40 -21.80 -16.60
N ARG A 311 -10.31 -22.57 -17.22
CA ARG A 311 -11.35 -23.34 -16.50
C ARG A 311 -10.71 -24.26 -15.47
N ASN A 312 -9.71 -25.03 -15.87
CA ASN A 312 -9.04 -26.01 -15.03
C ASN A 312 -8.30 -25.34 -13.87
N TRP A 313 -7.62 -24.21 -14.15
CA TRP A 313 -6.99 -23.39 -13.11
C TRP A 313 -7.99 -22.88 -12.07
N GLU A 314 -9.10 -22.28 -12.52
CA GLU A 314 -10.13 -21.75 -11.63
C GLU A 314 -10.85 -22.87 -10.84
N ALA A 315 -11.04 -24.05 -11.45
CA ALA A 315 -11.60 -25.23 -10.80
C ALA A 315 -10.65 -25.79 -9.71
N LEU A 316 -9.37 -26.04 -10.04
CA LEU A 316 -8.39 -26.53 -9.08
C LEU A 316 -8.21 -25.56 -7.91
N LYS A 317 -8.12 -24.26 -8.19
CA LYS A 317 -8.04 -23.23 -7.16
C LYS A 317 -9.26 -23.27 -6.24
N ASN A 318 -10.47 -23.32 -6.79
CA ASN A 318 -11.68 -23.38 -5.98
C ASN A 318 -11.76 -24.67 -5.13
N ILE A 319 -11.23 -25.80 -5.61
CA ILE A 319 -11.15 -27.03 -4.82
C ILE A 319 -10.16 -26.85 -3.65
N LEU A 320 -8.97 -26.29 -3.90
CA LEU A 320 -7.98 -25.95 -2.87
C LEU A 320 -8.54 -24.97 -1.82
N ASP A 321 -9.16 -23.87 -2.26
CA ASP A 321 -9.73 -22.82 -1.41
C ASP A 321 -10.86 -23.34 -0.47
N ASN A 322 -11.52 -24.46 -0.81
CA ASN A 322 -12.55 -25.09 0.03
C ASN A 322 -12.04 -26.32 0.85
N MET A 323 -10.77 -26.71 0.72
CA MET A 323 -10.21 -27.87 1.44
C MET A 323 -9.62 -27.46 2.79
N ALA A 324 -10.39 -27.66 3.87
CA ALA A 324 -9.99 -27.34 5.25
C ALA A 324 -8.78 -28.15 5.78
N ASN A 325 -8.36 -29.20 5.08
CA ASN A 325 -7.17 -30.00 5.34
C ASN A 325 -5.90 -29.48 4.65
N VAL A 326 -6.02 -28.53 3.71
CA VAL A 326 -4.86 -27.82 3.16
C VAL A 326 -4.53 -26.65 4.07
N THR A 327 -3.25 -26.52 4.41
CA THR A 327 -2.71 -25.52 5.33
C THR A 327 -1.46 -24.89 4.73
N TYR A 328 -0.97 -23.80 5.31
CA TYR A 328 0.27 -23.14 4.88
C TYR A 328 1.53 -24.02 4.95
N CYS A 329 1.49 -25.19 5.63
CA CYS A 329 2.58 -26.17 5.67
C CYS A 329 2.37 -27.39 4.77
N THR A 330 1.21 -27.53 4.10
CA THR A 330 0.88 -28.71 3.32
C THR A 330 1.80 -28.82 2.10
N THR A 331 2.35 -30.02 1.86
CA THR A 331 3.20 -30.31 0.71
C THR A 331 2.38 -30.71 -0.51
N TRP A 332 2.96 -30.60 -1.71
CA TRP A 332 2.28 -31.04 -2.94
C TRP A 332 1.91 -32.53 -2.90
N SER A 333 2.72 -33.40 -2.28
CA SER A 333 2.40 -34.83 -2.20
C SER A 333 1.19 -35.13 -1.32
N GLU A 334 0.98 -34.35 -0.26
CA GLU A 334 -0.20 -34.46 0.61
C GLU A 334 -1.44 -33.87 -0.09
N ALA A 335 -1.28 -32.69 -0.69
CA ALA A 335 -2.34 -32.04 -1.47
C ALA A 335 -2.80 -32.91 -2.65
N GLN A 336 -1.90 -33.59 -3.35
CA GLN A 336 -2.24 -34.51 -4.43
C GLN A 336 -3.08 -35.69 -3.93
N GLN A 337 -2.78 -36.24 -2.74
CA GLN A 337 -3.63 -37.26 -2.13
C GLN A 337 -5.02 -36.72 -1.80
N TYR A 338 -5.11 -35.53 -1.20
CA TYR A 338 -6.39 -34.88 -0.88
C TYR A 338 -7.22 -34.54 -2.12
N LEU A 339 -6.58 -34.18 -3.25
CA LEU A 339 -7.24 -33.99 -4.53
C LEU A 339 -7.77 -35.31 -5.10
N MET A 340 -7.04 -36.42 -4.96
CA MET A 340 -7.52 -37.75 -5.42
C MET A 340 -8.66 -38.28 -4.54
N ASP A 341 -8.69 -37.92 -3.26
CA ASP A 341 -9.78 -38.25 -2.34
C ASP A 341 -11.00 -37.31 -2.51
N ASN A 342 -10.88 -36.24 -3.31
CA ASN A 342 -11.96 -35.26 -3.55
C ASN A 342 -12.81 -35.65 -4.78
N PRO A 343 -14.12 -35.87 -4.65
CA PRO A 343 -14.96 -36.33 -5.76
C PRO A 343 -15.01 -35.34 -6.94
N THR A 344 -14.97 -34.03 -6.68
CA THR A 344 -15.04 -33.01 -7.75
C THR A 344 -13.79 -32.96 -8.62
N PHE A 345 -12.64 -33.42 -8.11
CA PHE A 345 -11.42 -33.61 -8.89
C PHE A 345 -11.34 -35.02 -9.49
N ALA A 346 -11.83 -36.04 -8.77
CA ALA A 346 -11.85 -37.42 -9.21
C ALA A 346 -12.80 -37.70 -10.40
N GLU A 347 -13.85 -36.88 -10.58
CA GLU A 347 -14.85 -37.03 -11.66
C GLU A 347 -14.56 -36.17 -12.91
N ASP A 348 -13.76 -35.10 -12.84
CA ASP A 348 -13.44 -34.21 -13.97
C ASP A 348 -12.17 -34.69 -14.71
N GLU A 349 -12.36 -35.53 -15.75
CA GLU A 349 -11.25 -36.03 -16.60
C GLU A 349 -10.46 -34.90 -17.27
N GLU A 350 -11.11 -33.80 -17.67
CA GLU A 350 -10.43 -32.66 -18.28
C GLU A 350 -9.51 -31.94 -17.28
N LEU A 351 -9.92 -31.87 -16.00
CA LEU A 351 -9.13 -31.32 -14.91
C LEU A 351 -7.95 -32.22 -14.54
N GLN A 352 -8.14 -33.54 -14.49
CA GLN A 352 -7.04 -34.50 -14.25
C GLN A 352 -5.97 -34.48 -15.36
N ASN A 353 -6.38 -34.19 -16.59
CA ASN A 353 -5.50 -34.06 -17.76
C ASN A 353 -4.90 -32.65 -17.92
N MET A 354 -5.02 -31.75 -16.92
CA MET A 354 -4.35 -30.45 -16.95
C MET A 354 -2.81 -30.58 -16.93
N ASP A 355 -2.12 -29.52 -17.34
CA ASP A 355 -0.66 -29.52 -17.29
C ASP A 355 -0.16 -29.59 -15.83
N LYS A 356 0.86 -30.43 -15.61
CA LYS A 356 1.42 -30.67 -14.27
C LYS A 356 2.12 -29.43 -13.71
N GLU A 357 2.72 -28.61 -14.59
CA GLU A 357 3.31 -27.33 -14.21
C GLU A 357 2.23 -26.36 -13.74
N ASP A 358 1.09 -26.28 -14.45
CA ASP A 358 -0.03 -25.43 -14.06
C ASP A 358 -0.62 -25.84 -12.70
N ALA A 359 -0.76 -27.15 -12.47
CA ALA A 359 -1.25 -27.66 -11.19
C ALA A 359 -0.31 -27.28 -10.03
N LEU A 360 1.02 -27.38 -10.26
CA LEU A 360 2.04 -27.00 -9.28
C LEU A 360 2.05 -25.49 -9.02
N ILE A 361 1.96 -24.62 -10.04
CA ILE A 361 1.95 -23.17 -9.84
C ILE A 361 0.64 -22.73 -9.15
N CYS A 362 -0.51 -23.33 -9.50
CA CYS A 362 -1.79 -23.06 -8.84
C CYS A 362 -1.73 -23.42 -7.35
N PHE A 363 -1.10 -24.55 -7.01
CA PHE A 363 -0.86 -24.95 -5.63
C PHE A 363 0.12 -24.03 -4.90
N GLU A 364 1.24 -23.67 -5.54
CA GLU A 364 2.23 -22.74 -4.98
C GLU A 364 1.61 -21.36 -4.67
N GLU A 365 0.75 -20.83 -5.55
CA GLU A 365 0.02 -19.58 -5.32
C GLU A 365 -0.93 -19.69 -4.11
N HIS A 366 -1.68 -20.80 -4.01
CA HIS A 366 -2.59 -21.04 -2.90
C HIS A 366 -1.84 -21.18 -1.56
N ILE A 367 -0.76 -21.98 -1.49
CA ILE A 367 0.05 -22.11 -0.26
C ILE A 367 0.68 -20.76 0.13
N ARG A 368 1.23 -19.99 -0.81
CA ARG A 368 1.75 -18.64 -0.54
C ARG A 368 0.67 -17.68 0.00
N ALA A 369 -0.58 -17.83 -0.44
CA ALA A 369 -1.69 -17.05 0.09
C ALA A 369 -1.98 -17.41 1.56
N LEU A 370 -1.99 -18.71 1.89
CA LEU A 370 -2.16 -19.19 3.27
C LEU A 370 -0.98 -18.79 4.18
N GLU A 371 0.27 -18.91 3.72
CA GLU A 371 1.47 -18.46 4.46
C GLU A 371 1.38 -16.97 4.81
N LYS A 372 0.90 -16.16 3.86
CA LYS A 372 0.71 -14.72 4.05
C LYS A 372 -0.41 -14.43 5.04
N GLU A 373 -1.54 -15.13 4.98
CA GLU A 373 -2.66 -14.94 5.90
C GLU A 373 -2.29 -15.31 7.35
N GLU A 374 -1.56 -16.41 7.55
CA GLU A 374 -1.06 -16.84 8.86
C GLU A 374 -0.10 -15.80 9.46
N GLU A 375 0.86 -15.28 8.68
CA GLU A 375 1.74 -14.21 9.18
C GLU A 375 0.97 -12.90 9.41
N GLU A 376 -0.05 -12.58 8.62
CA GLU A 376 -0.94 -11.44 8.89
C GLU A 376 -1.74 -11.60 10.20
N GLU A 377 -2.33 -12.76 10.51
CA GLU A 377 -2.99 -13.01 11.81
C GLU A 377 -2.01 -13.03 12.98
N LYS A 378 -0.80 -13.56 12.79
CA LYS A 378 0.28 -13.48 13.77
C LYS A 378 0.68 -12.03 14.05
N GLN A 379 0.83 -11.19 13.03
CA GLN A 379 1.07 -9.75 13.23
C GLN A 379 -0.12 -9.03 13.89
N LYS A 380 -1.36 -9.34 13.49
CA LYS A 380 -2.57 -8.82 14.13
C LYS A 380 -2.63 -9.23 15.62
N SER A 381 -2.27 -10.46 15.97
CA SER A 381 -2.24 -10.94 17.36
C SER A 381 -1.19 -10.19 18.21
N LEU A 382 0.04 -10.01 17.69
CA LEU A 382 1.09 -9.22 18.34
C LEU A 382 0.70 -7.74 18.53
N LEU A 383 -0.05 -7.16 17.58
CA LEU A 383 -0.59 -5.81 17.70
C LEU A 383 -1.75 -5.72 18.71
N ARG A 384 -2.66 -6.71 18.75
CA ARG A 384 -3.71 -6.84 19.78
C ARG A 384 -3.08 -6.94 21.17
N GLU A 385 -2.04 -7.76 21.32
CA GLU A 385 -1.24 -7.93 22.55
C GLU A 385 -0.60 -6.61 23.00
N ARG A 386 0.19 -5.96 22.14
CA ARG A 386 0.85 -4.67 22.44
C ARG A 386 -0.16 -3.58 22.81
N ARG A 387 -1.34 -3.56 22.17
CA ARG A 387 -2.44 -2.64 22.53
C ARG A 387 -3.03 -2.95 23.90
N ARG A 388 -3.21 -4.22 24.27
CA ARG A 388 -3.67 -4.64 25.60
C ARG A 388 -2.66 -4.21 26.67
N GLN A 389 -1.38 -4.47 26.44
CA GLN A 389 -0.29 -4.05 27.35
C GLN A 389 -0.25 -2.53 27.56
N ARG A 390 -0.42 -1.72 26.49
CA ARG A 390 -0.55 -0.26 26.62
C ARG A 390 -1.78 0.13 27.46
N LYS A 391 -2.94 -0.47 27.22
CA LYS A 391 -4.16 -0.21 28.02
C LYS A 391 -3.98 -0.57 29.49
N ASN A 392 -3.25 -1.64 29.81
CA ASN A 392 -2.98 -2.02 31.19
C ASN A 392 -2.08 -0.98 31.88
N ARG A 393 -1.08 -0.42 31.18
CA ARG A 393 -0.28 0.71 31.68
C ARG A 393 -1.13 1.95 31.91
N GLU A 394 -2.00 2.31 30.96
CA GLU A 394 -2.92 3.45 31.09
C GLU A 394 -3.91 3.25 32.25
N SER A 395 -4.42 2.03 32.45
CA SER A 395 -5.30 1.70 33.56
C SER A 395 -4.58 1.75 34.92
N PHE A 396 -3.32 1.31 34.99
CA PHE A 396 -2.49 1.47 36.18
C PHE A 396 -2.12 2.94 36.44
N GLN A 397 -1.98 3.76 35.39
CA GLN A 397 -1.75 5.18 35.56
C GLN A 397 -2.95 5.88 36.22
N LEU A 398 -4.17 5.57 35.76
CA LEU A 398 -5.42 6.05 36.39
C LEU A 398 -5.57 5.58 37.84
N PHE A 399 -5.05 4.40 38.20
CA PHE A 399 -5.01 3.96 39.59
C PHE A 399 -4.07 4.83 40.46
N LEU A 400 -2.92 5.25 39.93
CA LEU A 400 -2.04 6.18 40.64
C LEU A 400 -2.70 7.57 40.80
N ASP A 401 -3.47 8.01 39.80
CA ASP A 401 -4.30 9.22 39.89
C ASP A 401 -5.36 9.09 40.99
N GLU A 402 -6.10 7.98 41.03
CA GLU A 402 -7.07 7.68 42.11
C GLU A 402 -6.40 7.69 43.49
N LEU A 403 -5.23 7.06 43.66
CA LEU A 403 -4.49 7.07 44.93
C LEU A 403 -4.04 8.50 45.33
N HIS A 404 -3.73 9.35 44.35
CA HIS A 404 -3.36 10.75 44.58
C HIS A 404 -4.58 11.60 44.99
N GLU A 405 -5.72 11.43 44.30
CA GLU A 405 -6.98 12.11 44.65
C GLU A 405 -7.49 11.74 46.05
N HIS A 406 -7.29 10.49 46.48
CA HIS A 406 -7.60 10.05 47.85
C HIS A 406 -6.55 10.47 48.89
N GLY A 407 -5.48 11.18 48.50
CA GLY A 407 -4.41 11.64 49.38
C GLY A 407 -3.50 10.53 49.93
N GLN A 408 -3.62 9.29 49.42
CA GLN A 408 -2.77 8.16 49.81
C GLN A 408 -1.40 8.24 49.12
N LEU A 409 -1.37 8.76 47.89
CA LEU A 409 -0.15 8.99 47.12
C LEU A 409 0.16 10.50 47.04
N HIS A 410 1.38 10.87 47.40
CA HIS A 410 1.90 12.24 47.33
C HIS A 410 3.40 12.27 47.00
N SER A 411 4.00 13.45 46.80
CA SER A 411 5.42 13.60 46.38
C SER A 411 6.46 12.97 47.31
N MET A 412 6.09 12.70 48.57
CA MET A 412 6.94 12.04 49.57
C MET A 412 6.65 10.53 49.75
N SER A 413 5.69 9.94 49.03
CA SER A 413 5.26 8.56 49.25
C SER A 413 6.33 7.55 48.84
N SER A 414 6.45 6.46 49.60
CA SER A 414 7.35 5.36 49.25
C SER A 414 6.62 4.19 48.59
N TRP A 415 7.29 3.47 47.69
CA TRP A 415 6.69 2.27 47.07
C TRP A 415 6.37 1.20 48.11
N MET A 416 7.24 0.99 49.10
CA MET A 416 7.05 -0.02 50.16
C MET A 416 5.78 0.21 50.98
N GLU A 417 5.48 1.46 51.29
CA GLU A 417 4.31 1.90 52.06
C GLU A 417 3.00 1.70 51.28
N LEU A 418 3.00 2.00 49.99
CA LEU A 418 1.81 1.84 49.13
C LEU A 418 1.68 0.44 48.52
N TYR A 419 2.73 -0.40 48.57
CA TYR A 419 2.70 -1.75 48.01
C TYR A 419 1.55 -2.63 48.52
N PRO A 420 1.12 -2.62 49.80
CA PRO A 420 -0.04 -3.39 50.26
C PRO A 420 -1.34 -2.98 49.55
N ALA A 421 -1.56 -1.68 49.33
CA ALA A 421 -2.73 -1.20 48.58
C ALA A 421 -2.57 -1.54 47.08
N ILE A 422 -1.40 -1.23 46.50
CA ILE A 422 -1.12 -1.43 45.07
C ILE A 422 -1.21 -2.90 44.66
N SER A 423 -0.66 -3.83 45.44
CA SER A 423 -0.65 -5.27 45.13
C SER A 423 -2.01 -5.93 45.25
N SER A 424 -2.97 -5.30 45.93
CA SER A 424 -4.35 -5.78 46.03
C SER A 424 -5.21 -5.45 44.78
N ASP A 425 -4.78 -4.50 43.95
CA ASP A 425 -5.56 -4.04 42.79
C ASP A 425 -5.33 -4.91 41.54
N ILE A 426 -6.41 -5.24 40.83
CA ILE A 426 -6.38 -6.03 39.58
C ILE A 426 -5.52 -5.37 38.49
N ARG A 427 -5.42 -4.04 38.45
CA ARG A 427 -4.63 -3.27 37.48
C ARG A 427 -3.13 -3.47 37.68
N PHE A 428 -2.68 -3.63 38.92
CA PHE A 428 -1.30 -4.04 39.23
C PHE A 428 -1.03 -5.47 38.74
N THR A 429 -1.90 -6.43 39.07
CA THR A 429 -1.74 -7.82 38.62
C THR A 429 -1.74 -7.91 37.09
N SER A 430 -2.62 -7.15 36.42
CA SER A 430 -2.72 -7.04 34.97
C SER A 430 -1.46 -6.47 34.30
N MET A 431 -0.60 -5.78 35.05
CA MET A 431 0.66 -5.20 34.59
C MET A 431 1.87 -6.16 34.69
N LEU A 432 1.75 -7.27 35.42
CA LEU A 432 2.87 -8.19 35.67
C LEU A 432 3.27 -8.96 34.39
N GLY A 433 4.57 -9.25 34.27
CA GLY A 433 5.15 -10.01 33.15
C GLY A 433 5.20 -9.28 31.81
N GLN A 434 4.75 -8.03 31.72
CA GLN A 434 4.75 -7.25 30.47
C GLN A 434 6.11 -6.59 30.19
N PRO A 435 6.52 -6.46 28.91
CA PRO A 435 7.69 -5.69 28.54
C PRO A 435 7.44 -4.17 28.61
N GLY A 436 8.49 -3.42 28.97
CA GLY A 436 8.48 -1.96 29.08
C GLY A 436 8.57 -1.48 30.53
N SER A 437 8.03 -0.30 30.81
CA SER A 437 7.97 0.27 32.17
C SER A 437 7.16 -0.63 33.11
N THR A 438 7.77 -1.00 34.23
CA THR A 438 7.10 -1.77 35.28
C THR A 438 6.15 -0.87 36.09
N ALA A 439 5.27 -1.46 36.89
CA ALA A 439 4.42 -0.72 37.83
C ALA A 439 5.23 0.18 38.79
N LEU A 440 6.42 -0.28 39.21
CA LEU A 440 7.36 0.50 40.04
C LEU A 440 7.94 1.69 39.27
N ASP A 441 8.21 1.54 37.97
CA ASP A 441 8.74 2.64 37.16
C ASP A 441 7.67 3.71 36.93
N LEU A 442 6.43 3.31 36.63
CA LEU A 442 5.29 4.23 36.51
C LEU A 442 5.05 5.00 37.82
N PHE A 443 5.09 4.32 38.97
CA PHE A 443 5.03 4.98 40.27
C PHE A 443 6.17 5.97 40.50
N LYS A 444 7.42 5.61 40.17
CA LYS A 444 8.57 6.51 40.31
C LYS A 444 8.43 7.75 39.43
N PHE A 445 8.02 7.58 38.17
CA PHE A 445 7.78 8.71 37.26
C PHE A 445 6.70 9.63 37.82
N TYR A 446 5.59 9.07 38.28
CA TYR A 446 4.49 9.84 38.88
C TYR A 446 4.96 10.64 40.10
N VAL A 447 5.62 10.01 41.06
CA VAL A 447 6.15 10.68 42.26
C VAL A 447 7.19 11.74 41.91
N GLU A 448 7.98 11.54 40.86
CA GLU A 448 8.94 12.55 40.38
C GLU A 448 8.24 13.74 39.70
N ASP A 449 7.17 13.51 38.93
CA ASP A 449 6.32 14.57 38.38
C ASP A 449 5.63 15.38 39.48
N LEU A 450 5.19 14.75 40.58
CA LEU A 450 4.69 15.44 41.78
C LEU A 450 5.76 16.35 42.41
N LYS A 451 7.01 15.88 42.53
CA LYS A 451 8.13 16.68 43.05
C LYS A 451 8.53 17.81 42.12
N ALA A 452 8.49 17.61 40.81
CA ALA A 452 8.84 18.63 39.82
C ALA A 452 7.96 19.90 39.98
N ARG A 453 6.68 19.72 40.37
CA ARG A 453 5.74 20.82 40.67
C ARG A 453 6.06 21.59 41.96
N TYR A 454 6.97 21.12 42.82
CA TYR A 454 7.24 21.70 44.14
C TYR A 454 7.57 23.20 44.10
N HIS A 455 8.35 23.67 43.12
CA HIS A 455 8.77 25.07 43.07
C HIS A 455 7.60 26.03 42.80
N ASP A 456 6.68 25.64 41.91
CA ASP A 456 5.48 26.41 41.58
C ASP A 456 4.44 26.33 42.71
N GLU A 457 4.23 25.14 43.27
CA GLU A 457 3.33 24.94 44.41
C GLU A 457 3.82 25.69 45.66
N LYS A 458 5.12 25.69 45.95
CA LYS A 458 5.73 26.48 47.03
C LYS A 458 5.53 27.98 46.84
N LYS A 459 5.42 28.46 45.60
CA LYS A 459 5.08 29.86 45.30
C LYS A 459 3.60 30.12 45.64
N ILE A 460 2.69 29.27 45.16
CA ILE A 460 1.25 29.37 45.47
C ILE A 460 1.02 29.34 46.98
N ILE A 461 1.70 28.45 47.71
CA ILE A 461 1.65 28.36 49.18
C ILE A 461 2.08 29.68 49.83
N LYS A 462 3.23 30.26 49.43
CA LYS A 462 3.68 31.57 49.95
C LYS A 462 2.69 32.69 49.67
N ASP A 463 2.08 32.70 48.49
CA ASP A 463 1.08 33.70 48.12
C ASP A 463 -0.20 33.55 48.97
N ILE A 464 -0.66 32.32 49.24
CA ILE A 464 -1.77 32.04 50.18
C ILE A 464 -1.46 32.56 51.58
N LEU A 465 -0.27 32.26 52.12
CA LEU A 465 0.13 32.70 53.47
C LEU A 465 0.19 34.23 53.55
N LYS A 466 0.72 34.90 52.51
CA LYS A 466 0.76 36.36 52.40
C LYS A 466 -0.65 36.97 52.36
N ASP A 467 -1.55 36.42 51.55
CA ASP A 467 -2.93 36.89 51.42
C ASP A 467 -3.73 36.70 52.73
N LYS A 468 -3.37 35.71 53.55
CA LYS A 468 -3.95 35.45 54.87
C LYS A 468 -3.24 36.18 56.02
N GLY A 469 -2.15 36.91 55.74
CA GLY A 469 -1.32 37.56 56.77
C GLY A 469 -0.59 36.60 57.72
N PHE A 470 -0.47 35.33 57.36
CA PHE A 470 0.09 34.29 58.23
C PHE A 470 1.62 34.22 58.11
N VAL A 471 2.31 34.28 59.25
CA VAL A 471 3.77 34.16 59.34
C VAL A 471 4.11 32.85 60.04
N VAL A 472 4.99 32.04 59.43
CA VAL A 472 5.53 30.83 60.06
C VAL A 472 6.61 31.23 61.07
N GLU A 473 6.39 30.85 62.32
CA GLU A 473 7.25 31.01 63.49
C GLU A 473 7.73 29.64 64.01
N VAL A 474 8.70 29.61 64.93
CA VAL A 474 9.34 28.37 65.41
C VAL A 474 8.36 27.45 66.17
N ASN A 475 7.33 28.02 66.79
CA ASN A 475 6.26 27.32 67.50
C ASN A 475 5.05 26.95 66.62
N THR A 476 5.05 27.30 65.33
CA THR A 476 3.90 27.07 64.45
C THR A 476 3.71 25.58 64.17
N SER A 477 2.53 25.04 64.46
CA SER A 477 2.23 23.63 64.19
C SER A 477 1.99 23.38 62.70
N PHE A 478 2.13 22.12 62.28
CA PHE A 478 1.77 21.72 60.91
C PHE A 478 0.26 21.77 60.67
N GLU A 479 -0.56 21.53 61.71
CA GLU A 479 -2.02 21.53 61.61
C GLU A 479 -2.57 22.94 61.39
N ASP A 480 -2.02 23.94 62.09
CA ASP A 480 -2.35 25.37 61.88
C ASP A 480 -2.01 25.79 60.44
N PHE A 481 -0.81 25.41 59.98
CA PHE A 481 -0.34 25.72 58.63
C PHE A 481 -1.22 25.11 57.54
N VAL A 482 -1.59 23.83 57.68
CA VAL A 482 -2.51 23.15 56.76
C VAL A 482 -3.90 23.77 56.81
N THR A 483 -4.41 24.13 57.99
CA THR A 483 -5.72 24.78 58.15
C THR A 483 -5.78 26.12 57.39
N VAL A 484 -4.73 26.93 57.51
CA VAL A 484 -4.63 28.21 56.79
C VAL A 484 -4.59 28.01 55.27
N ILE A 485 -3.83 27.03 54.78
CA ILE A 485 -3.73 26.73 53.34
C ILE A 485 -5.08 26.21 52.81
N SER A 486 -5.64 25.18 53.45
CA SER A 486 -6.89 24.52 53.07
C SER A 486 -8.12 25.44 53.12
N SER A 487 -8.05 26.55 53.86
CA SER A 487 -9.08 27.61 53.85
C SER A 487 -9.21 28.37 52.51
N THR A 488 -8.43 28.02 51.48
CA THR A 488 -8.39 28.70 50.18
C THR A 488 -8.61 27.71 49.05
N LYS A 489 -9.50 28.03 48.09
CA LYS A 489 -9.77 27.19 46.91
C LYS A 489 -8.52 26.83 46.07
N ARG A 490 -7.46 27.66 46.13
CA ARG A 490 -6.15 27.39 45.50
C ARG A 490 -5.42 26.16 46.08
N ALA A 491 -5.83 25.65 47.24
CA ALA A 491 -5.19 24.50 47.88
C ALA A 491 -5.59 23.15 47.27
N THR A 492 -6.71 23.06 46.55
CA THR A 492 -7.23 21.77 46.03
C THR A 492 -6.38 21.15 44.93
N THR A 493 -5.40 21.88 44.38
CA THR A 493 -4.47 21.40 43.34
C THR A 493 -3.04 21.19 43.86
N LEU A 494 -2.80 21.41 45.15
CA LEU A 494 -1.49 21.30 45.77
C LEU A 494 -1.27 19.87 46.29
N ASP A 495 -0.09 19.30 46.04
CA ASP A 495 0.26 18.00 46.56
C ASP A 495 0.53 18.06 48.09
N ALA A 496 0.00 17.09 48.85
CA ALA A 496 0.11 17.06 50.30
C ALA A 496 1.57 16.94 50.78
N GLY A 497 2.40 16.21 50.05
CA GLY A 497 3.84 16.10 50.30
C GLY A 497 4.55 17.43 50.04
N ASN A 498 4.21 18.12 48.95
CA ASN A 498 4.74 19.46 48.64
C ASN A 498 4.32 20.51 49.68
N ILE A 499 3.10 20.44 50.22
CA ILE A 499 2.68 21.25 51.38
C ILE A 499 3.59 20.97 52.59
N LYS A 500 3.89 19.70 52.89
CA LYS A 500 4.79 19.32 53.99
C LYS A 500 6.23 19.80 53.76
N LEU A 501 6.76 19.64 52.55
CA LEU A 501 8.08 20.15 52.15
C LEU A 501 8.15 21.68 52.15
N ALA A 502 7.05 22.38 51.88
CA ALA A 502 6.97 23.82 51.99
C ALA A 502 6.95 24.28 53.46
N PHE A 503 6.18 23.60 54.33
CA PHE A 503 6.16 23.84 55.77
C PHE A 503 7.56 23.69 56.38
N ASN A 504 8.20 22.52 56.21
CA ASN A 504 9.52 22.24 56.77
C ASN A 504 10.56 23.31 56.35
N SER A 505 10.55 23.70 55.07
CA SER A 505 11.47 24.73 54.55
C SER A 505 11.16 26.16 55.02
N LEU A 506 9.91 26.46 55.40
CA LEU A 506 9.53 27.75 55.98
C LEU A 506 9.83 27.80 57.49
N LEU A 507 9.67 26.68 58.19
CA LEU A 507 10.01 26.51 59.61
C LEU A 507 11.53 26.62 59.84
N GLU A 508 12.34 25.90 59.04
CA GLU A 508 13.81 26.04 59.05
C GLU A 508 14.24 27.50 58.81
N LYS A 509 13.53 28.22 57.93
CA LYS A 509 13.76 29.65 57.69
C LYS A 509 13.29 30.54 58.87
N ALA A 510 12.31 30.12 59.67
CA ALA A 510 11.94 30.80 60.91
C ALA A 510 13.02 30.61 61.98
N GLU A 511 13.44 29.38 62.22
CA GLU A 511 14.54 29.04 63.14
C GLU A 511 15.86 29.73 62.77
N ALA A 512 16.17 29.85 61.48
CA ALA A 512 17.38 30.54 61.02
C ALA A 512 17.33 32.05 61.31
N ARG A 513 16.14 32.69 61.20
CA ARG A 513 15.93 34.10 61.55
C ARG A 513 15.98 34.32 63.06
N GLU A 514 15.45 33.40 63.85
CA GLU A 514 15.50 33.50 65.32
C GLU A 514 16.95 33.34 65.83
N ARG A 515 17.68 32.34 65.33
CA ARG A 515 19.13 32.19 65.61
C ARG A 515 19.98 33.35 65.10
N GLU A 516 19.50 34.15 64.16
CA GLU A 516 20.16 35.40 63.75
C GLU A 516 19.87 36.53 64.74
N ARG A 517 18.62 36.70 65.17
CA ARG A 517 18.22 37.66 66.22
C ARG A 517 18.97 37.42 67.51
N GLU A 518 18.99 36.18 68.02
CA GLU A 518 19.77 35.80 69.21
C GLU A 518 21.25 36.22 69.10
N LYS A 519 21.86 36.04 67.91
CA LYS A 519 23.25 36.44 67.67
C LYS A 519 23.42 37.94 67.55
N GLU A 520 22.47 38.67 66.98
CA GLU A 520 22.48 40.12 66.91
C GLU A 520 22.33 40.73 68.31
N GLU A 521 21.41 40.20 69.12
CA GLU A 521 21.22 40.59 70.53
C GLU A 521 22.45 40.26 71.36
N ALA A 522 23.02 39.06 71.25
CA ALA A 522 24.28 38.72 71.91
C ALA A 522 25.45 39.64 71.49
N ARG A 523 25.54 40.02 70.21
CA ARG A 523 26.52 41.02 69.72
C ARG A 523 26.25 42.41 70.31
N LYS A 524 24.98 42.83 70.41
CA LYS A 524 24.56 44.10 71.00
C LYS A 524 24.89 44.15 72.49
N MET A 525 24.63 43.08 73.24
CA MET A 525 25.03 42.91 74.63
C MET A 525 26.55 42.98 74.79
N LYS A 526 27.31 42.20 74.00
CA LYS A 526 28.78 42.23 74.04
C LYS A 526 29.37 43.62 73.71
N ARG A 527 28.72 44.41 72.85
CA ARG A 527 29.11 45.82 72.60
C ARG A 527 28.88 46.69 73.84
N LYS A 528 27.73 46.57 74.51
CA LYS A 528 27.45 47.26 75.79
C LYS A 528 28.47 46.89 76.86
N GLU A 529 28.74 45.60 77.04
CA GLU A 529 29.77 45.09 77.94
C GLU A 529 31.17 45.67 77.63
N SER A 530 31.53 45.74 76.35
CA SER A 530 32.84 46.28 75.92
C SER A 530 32.94 47.79 76.16
N ALA A 531 31.86 48.55 75.95
CA ALA A 531 31.79 49.97 76.28
C ALA A 531 31.90 50.19 77.80
N PHE A 532 31.21 49.38 78.60
CA PHE A 532 31.29 49.40 80.07
C PHE A 532 32.70 49.08 80.57
N LYS A 533 33.36 48.04 80.05
CA LYS A 533 34.77 47.75 80.37
C LYS A 533 35.73 48.86 79.93
N SER A 534 35.47 49.54 78.81
CA SER A 534 36.26 50.70 78.37
C SER A 534 36.09 51.90 79.31
N MET A 535 34.87 52.15 79.79
CA MET A 535 34.57 53.17 80.80
C MET A 535 35.31 52.88 82.10
N LEU A 536 35.27 51.64 82.61
CA LEU A 536 36.04 51.23 83.79
C LEU A 536 37.55 51.42 83.61
N LYS A 537 38.09 51.12 82.41
CA LYS A 537 39.51 51.33 82.08
C LYS A 537 39.94 52.80 82.04
N GLN A 538 39.02 53.72 81.75
CA GLN A 538 39.29 55.17 81.66
C GLN A 538 39.00 55.90 82.99
N ALA A 539 38.64 55.17 84.03
CA ALA A 539 38.37 55.71 85.35
C ALA A 539 39.55 56.54 85.89
N THR A 540 39.25 57.74 86.37
CA THR A 540 40.21 58.62 87.06
C THR A 540 39.66 58.97 88.45
N PRO A 541 40.36 58.64 89.56
CA PRO A 541 41.57 57.81 89.65
C PRO A 541 41.37 56.37 89.10
N PRO A 542 42.44 55.63 88.77
CA PRO A 542 42.36 54.23 88.38
C PRO A 542 41.58 53.36 89.37
N ILE A 543 41.17 52.17 88.93
CA ILE A 543 40.51 51.17 89.77
C ILE A 543 41.60 50.21 90.27
N GLU A 544 41.76 50.13 91.58
CA GLU A 544 42.65 49.19 92.26
C GLU A 544 42.06 47.77 92.30
N LEU A 545 42.91 46.75 92.45
CA LEU A 545 42.51 45.33 92.39
C LEU A 545 41.58 44.89 93.54
N ASP A 546 41.62 45.58 94.68
CA ASP A 546 40.78 45.33 95.85
C ASP A 546 39.47 46.16 95.86
N ALA A 547 39.21 46.94 94.81
CA ALA A 547 38.07 47.87 94.76
C ALA A 547 36.71 47.15 94.82
N VAL A 548 35.89 47.54 95.80
CA VAL A 548 34.51 47.05 95.95
C VAL A 548 33.57 47.83 95.04
N TRP A 549 32.71 47.12 94.30
CA TRP A 549 31.79 47.72 93.31
C TRP A 549 30.91 48.84 93.88
N GLU A 550 30.37 48.64 95.10
CA GLU A 550 29.46 49.61 95.73
C GLU A 550 30.14 50.95 96.07
N ASP A 551 31.45 50.94 96.31
CA ASP A 551 32.20 52.15 96.69
C ASP A 551 32.60 53.00 95.47
N ILE A 552 32.68 52.38 94.29
CA ILE A 552 33.11 53.04 93.05
C ILE A 552 31.98 53.32 92.05
N ARG A 553 30.82 52.64 92.16
CA ARG A 553 29.71 52.74 91.19
C ARG A 553 29.22 54.17 90.96
N ASP A 554 29.15 54.97 92.02
CA ASP A 554 28.60 56.34 91.98
C ASP A 554 29.40 57.28 91.07
N ARG A 555 30.68 56.94 90.83
CA ARG A 555 31.57 57.65 89.90
C ARG A 555 31.11 57.56 88.45
N PHE A 556 30.37 56.50 88.09
CA PHE A 556 29.99 56.17 86.71
C PHE A 556 28.51 56.38 86.42
N VAL A 557 27.69 56.77 87.40
CA VAL A 557 26.21 56.86 87.26
C VAL A 557 25.77 57.79 86.11
N LYS A 558 26.58 58.78 85.74
CA LYS A 558 26.30 59.74 84.65
C LYS A 558 26.91 59.33 83.30
N GLU A 559 27.60 58.20 83.22
CA GLU A 559 28.22 57.73 81.99
C GLU A 559 27.21 56.95 81.14
N PRO A 560 27.10 57.20 79.82
CA PRO A 560 26.12 56.54 78.98
C PRO A 560 26.33 55.02 78.92
N ALA A 561 27.59 54.56 79.01
CA ALA A 561 27.90 53.13 79.06
C ALA A 561 27.38 52.45 80.34
N PHE A 562 27.25 53.17 81.45
CA PHE A 562 26.68 52.68 82.71
C PHE A 562 25.14 52.61 82.64
N GLU A 563 24.50 53.65 82.09
CA GLU A 563 23.05 53.67 81.86
C GLU A 563 22.60 52.58 80.88
N ASP A 564 23.40 52.32 79.84
CA ASP A 564 23.10 51.33 78.80
C ASP A 564 22.92 49.89 79.35
N ILE A 565 23.53 49.57 80.49
CA ILE A 565 23.37 48.27 81.16
C ILE A 565 22.41 48.46 82.33
N THR A 566 21.14 48.14 82.12
CA THR A 566 20.06 48.42 83.09
C THR A 566 20.05 47.48 84.30
N LEU A 567 20.57 46.26 84.17
CA LEU A 567 20.60 45.26 85.23
C LEU A 567 21.86 45.40 86.09
N GLU A 568 21.66 45.72 87.38
CA GLU A 568 22.76 45.90 88.35
C GLU A 568 23.58 44.61 88.57
N SER A 569 22.96 43.43 88.41
CA SER A 569 23.65 42.14 88.44
C SER A 569 24.65 41.99 87.29
N GLU A 570 24.30 42.49 86.09
CA GLU A 570 25.17 42.44 84.91
C GLU A 570 26.33 43.42 85.07
N ARG A 571 26.08 44.64 85.58
CA ARG A 571 27.14 45.60 85.93
C ARG A 571 28.18 44.98 86.88
N LYS A 572 27.71 44.35 87.96
CA LYS A 572 28.56 43.63 88.93
C LYS A 572 29.34 42.47 88.31
N ARG A 573 28.72 41.70 87.41
CA ARG A 573 29.39 40.61 86.67
C ARG A 573 30.51 41.16 85.79
N ILE A 574 30.21 42.15 84.96
CA ILE A 574 31.17 42.77 84.03
C ILE A 574 32.33 43.44 84.77
N PHE A 575 32.07 44.03 85.94
CA PHE A 575 33.10 44.58 86.82
C PHE A 575 34.03 43.50 87.39
N LYS A 576 33.50 42.37 87.88
CA LYS A 576 34.32 41.22 88.29
C LYS A 576 35.15 40.66 87.13
N ASP A 577 34.53 40.51 85.96
CA ASP A 577 35.22 40.11 84.72
C ASP A 577 36.23 41.15 84.21
N PHE A 578 36.26 42.37 84.79
CA PHE A 578 37.24 43.40 84.49
C PHE A 578 38.40 43.34 85.49
N LEU A 579 38.13 43.20 86.80
CA LEU A 579 39.17 42.97 87.81
C LEU A 579 39.98 41.70 87.50
N HIS A 580 39.34 40.59 87.11
CA HIS A 580 40.03 39.36 86.73
C HIS A 580 40.83 39.44 85.40
N VAL A 581 40.78 40.57 84.70
CA VAL A 581 41.63 40.88 83.52
C VAL A 581 42.72 41.92 83.88
N LEU A 582 42.67 42.48 85.10
CA LEU A 582 43.72 43.31 85.68
C LEU A 582 44.66 42.51 86.61
N GLU A 583 44.19 41.40 87.17
CA GLU A 583 45.03 40.31 87.75
C GLU A 583 45.94 39.66 86.69
#